data_AF-A0A3C0GJC8-F1
#
_entry.id   AF-A0A3C0GJC8-F1
#
_cell.length_a   1.000
_cell.length_b   1.000
_cell.length_c   1.000
_cell.angle_alpha   90.00
_cell.angle_beta   90.00
_cell.angle_gamma   90.00
#
_symmetry.space_group_name_H-M   'P 1'
#
loop_
_entity.id
_entity.type
_entity.pdbx_description
1 polymer ?
#
loop_
_entity_poly.entity_id
_entity_poly.type
_entity_poly.pdbx_seq_one_letter_code
_entity_poly.pdbx_strand_id
1 'polypeptide(L)' 'QDGDSCVIINSDGEIRKIIVPKMDTEMLNTAGYRALLDVIDLLQPGAKEEFIKYNEKGKGSIH' A
#
# COMPACT_ATOMS: atom_id res chain seq x y z
N GLN A 1 -7.76 7.65 -15.69
CA GLN A 1 -7.01 6.44 -15.31
C GLN A 1 -6.42 6.72 -13.96
N ASP A 2 -6.81 5.93 -12.97
CA ASP A 2 -6.13 5.90 -11.68
C ASP A 2 -4.74 5.30 -11.93
N GLY A 3 -3.69 6.02 -11.52
CA GLY A 3 -2.31 5.67 -11.86
C GLY A 3 -1.84 4.34 -11.27
N ASP A 4 -0.61 3.92 -11.58
CA ASP A 4 -0.05 2.68 -11.05
C ASP A 4 0.45 2.82 -9.61
N SER A 5 0.44 1.69 -8.88
CA SER A 5 1.15 1.56 -7.61
C SER A 5 2.63 1.24 -7.85
N CYS A 6 3.52 1.85 -7.06
CA CYS A 6 4.97 1.63 -7.15
C CYS A 6 5.54 1.26 -5.77
N VAL A 7 6.37 0.23 -5.73
CA VAL A 7 7.15 -0.17 -4.54
C VAL A 7 8.63 0.08 -4.84
N ILE A 8 9.27 0.87 -3.99
CA ILE A 8 10.70 1.17 -4.07
C ILE A 8 11.40 0.37 -3.00
N ILE A 9 12.30 -0.52 -3.43
CA ILE A 9 13.06 -1.43 -2.57
C ILE A 9 14.53 -1.00 -2.62
N ASN A 10 15.17 -0.94 -1.46
CA ASN A 10 16.59 -0.67 -1.35
C ASN A 10 17.42 -1.89 -1.78
N SER A 11 18.73 -1.70 -1.99
CA SER A 11 19.63 -2.79 -2.36
C SER A 11 19.77 -3.88 -1.28
N ASP A 12 19.38 -3.59 -0.04
CA ASP A 12 19.36 -4.52 1.10
C ASP A 12 18.05 -5.33 1.20
N GLY A 13 17.08 -5.08 0.31
CA GLY A 13 15.78 -5.78 0.29
C GLY A 13 14.70 -5.10 1.14
N GLU A 14 15.02 -4.03 1.87
CA GLU A 14 14.04 -3.30 2.68
C GLU A 14 13.14 -2.40 1.82
N ILE A 15 11.86 -2.33 2.18
CA ILE A 15 10.92 -1.41 1.51
C ILE A 15 11.24 0.01 1.94
N ARG A 16 11.68 0.85 1.00
CA ARG A 16 11.94 2.27 1.24
C ARG A 16 10.67 3.10 1.19
N LYS A 17 9.83 2.86 0.19
CA LYS A 17 8.66 3.68 -0.09
C LYS A 17 7.63 2.92 -0.92
N ILE A 18 6.37 3.12 -0.59
CA ILE A 18 5.23 2.66 -1.38
C ILE A 18 4.46 3.90 -1.85
N ILE A 19 4.17 3.96 -3.14
CA ILE A 19 3.37 5.01 -3.77
C ILE A 19 2.12 4.34 -4.29
N VAL A 20 0.96 4.80 -3.86
CA VAL A 20 -0.34 4.33 -4.32
C VAL A 20 -1.10 5.48 -4.97
N PRO A 21 -1.89 5.24 -6.02
CA PRO A 21 -2.86 6.21 -6.52
C PRO A 21 -3.91 6.52 -5.44
N LYS A 22 -4.81 7.45 -5.73
CA LYS A 22 -5.80 7.92 -4.77
C LYS A 22 -6.63 6.75 -4.23
N MET A 23 -6.55 6.52 -2.92
CA MET A 23 -7.25 5.44 -2.24
C MET A 23 -8.74 5.76 -2.07
N ASP A 24 -9.57 5.32 -3.02
CA ASP A 24 -11.02 5.29 -2.89
C ASP A 24 -11.53 3.88 -2.58
N THR A 25 -12.85 3.76 -2.41
CA THR A 25 -13.49 2.49 -2.02
C THR A 25 -13.43 1.46 -3.15
N GLU A 26 -13.34 1.90 -4.40
CA GLU A 26 -13.23 1.01 -5.56
C GLU A 26 -11.81 0.43 -5.63
N MET A 27 -10.79 1.25 -5.40
CA MET A 27 -9.38 0.84 -5.41
C MET A 27 -9.09 -0.28 -4.39
N LEU A 28 -9.66 -0.20 -3.19
CA LEU A 28 -9.52 -1.26 -2.15
C LEU A 28 -10.00 -2.63 -2.62
N ASN A 29 -10.92 -2.66 -3.58
CA ASN A 29 -11.51 -3.88 -4.13
C ASN A 29 -10.80 -4.38 -5.39
N THR A 30 -9.81 -3.65 -5.91
CA THR A 30 -9.09 -4.03 -7.13
C THR A 30 -8.12 -5.19 -6.89
N ALA A 31 -7.91 -6.00 -7.94
CA ALA A 31 -6.89 -7.05 -7.92
C ALA A 31 -5.48 -6.48 -7.74
N GLY A 32 -5.20 -5.31 -8.34
CA GLY A 32 -3.90 -4.64 -8.23
C GLY A 32 -3.55 -4.23 -6.80
N TYR A 33 -4.52 -3.69 -6.04
CA TYR A 33 -4.31 -3.38 -4.63
C TYR A 33 -4.07 -4.62 -3.79
N ARG A 34 -4.80 -5.72 -4.03
CA ARG A 34 -4.56 -7.00 -3.34
C ARG A 34 -3.17 -7.55 -3.62
N ALA A 35 -2.75 -7.54 -4.89
CA ALA A 35 -1.40 -7.97 -5.28
C ALA A 35 -0.31 -7.10 -4.63
N LEU A 36 -0.53 -5.78 -4.49
CA LEU A 36 0.38 -4.91 -3.75
C LEU A 36 0.51 -5.33 -2.28
N LEU A 37 -0.61 -5.63 -1.60
CA LEU A 37 -0.59 -6.09 -0.21
C LEU A 37 0.17 -7.41 -0.05
N ASP A 38 0.03 -8.33 -1.01
CA ASP A 38 0.75 -9.60 -0.98
C ASP A 38 2.26 -9.41 -1.20
N VAL A 39 2.67 -8.46 -2.04
CA VAL A 39 4.09 -8.07 -2.19
C VAL A 39 4.64 -7.47 -0.90
N ILE A 40 3.87 -6.62 -0.22
CA ILE A 40 4.27 -6.02 1.06
C ILE A 40 4.46 -7.11 2.11
N ASP A 41 3.53 -8.07 2.21
CA ASP A 41 3.62 -9.17 3.18
C ASP A 41 4.75 -10.15 2.87
N LEU A 42 5.05 -10.37 1.59
CA LEU A 42 6.19 -11.18 1.15
C LEU A 42 7.53 -10.54 1.55
N LEU A 43 7.67 -9.24 1.31
CA LEU A 43 8.92 -8.52 1.56
C LEU A 43 9.09 -8.20 3.05
N GLN A 44 8.01 -7.89 3.75
CA GLN A 44 8.01 -7.55 5.16
C GLN A 44 6.77 -8.16 5.85
N PRO A 45 6.88 -9.41 6.34
CA PRO A 45 5.77 -10.13 6.95
C PRO A 45 5.12 -9.34 8.09
N GLY A 46 3.80 -9.18 8.04
CA GLY A 46 3.02 -8.42 9.03
C GLY A 46 2.88 -6.92 8.74
N ALA A 47 3.66 -6.34 7.83
CA ALA A 47 3.56 -4.92 7.46
C ALA A 47 2.26 -4.59 6.69
N LYS A 48 1.63 -5.60 6.09
CA LYS A 48 0.34 -5.48 5.38
C LYS A 48 -0.76 -4.89 6.26
N GLU A 49 -0.91 -5.36 7.50
CA GLU A 49 -1.96 -4.88 8.40
C GLU A 49 -1.73 -3.42 8.82
N GLU A 50 -0.47 -3.05 9.07
CA GLU A 50 -0.09 -1.68 9.39
C GLU A 50 -0.35 -0.75 8.20
N PHE A 51 -0.04 -1.21 6.99
CA PHE A 51 -0.27 -0.46 5.75
C PHE A 51 -1.75 -0.20 5.48
N ILE A 52 -2.62 -1.20 5.72
CA ILE A 52 -4.08 -1.03 5.60
C ILE A 52 -4.56 0.01 6.62
N LYS A 53 -4.18 -0.13 7.90
CA LYS A 53 -4.56 0.82 8.96
C LYS A 53 -4.12 2.25 8.67
N TYR A 54 -2.91 2.44 8.12
CA TYR A 54 -2.38 3.74 7.75
C TYR A 54 -3.20 4.38 6.61
N ASN A 55 -3.51 3.61 5.56
CA ASN A 55 -4.30 4.11 4.43
C ASN A 55 -5.78 4.34 4.78
N GLU A 56 -6.35 3.58 5.71
CA GLU A 56 -7.69 3.84 6.25
C GLU A 56 -7.71 5.10 7.13
N LYS A 57 -6.69 5.30 7.98
CA LYS A 57 -6.56 6.52 8.81
C LYS A 57 -6.35 7.79 7.99
N GLY A 58 -5.75 7.70 6.80
CA GLY A 58 -5.63 8.82 5.85
C GLY A 58 -6.97 9.38 5.34
N LYS A 59 -8.10 8.70 5.58
CA LYS A 59 -9.46 9.21 5.32
C LYS A 59 -10.07 10.00 6.48
N GLY A 60 -9.41 10.07 7.63
CA GLY A 60 -9.83 10.91 8.76
C GLY A 60 -8.90 12.10 8.92
N SER A 61 -9.39 13.31 8.63
CA SER A 61 -8.76 14.53 9.14
C SER A 61 -8.46 14.37 10.62
N ILE A 62 -7.19 14.46 11.00
CA ILE A 62 -6.83 14.77 12.38
C ILE A 62 -7.14 16.26 12.54
N HIS A 63 -8.15 16.58 13.35
CA HIS A 63 -8.40 17.91 13.90
C HIS A 63 -7.60 18.05 15.20
#